data_AF-Q2GXI8-F1
#
_entry.id   AF-Q2GXI8-F1
#
_cell.length_a   1.000
_cell.length_b   1.000
_cell.length_c   1.000
_cell.angle_alpha   90.00
_cell.angle_beta   90.00
_cell.angle_gamma   90.00
#
_symmetry.space_group_name_H-M   'P 1'
#
loop_
_entity.id
_entity.type
_entity.pdbx_description
1 polymer ?
#
loop_
_entity_poly.entity_id
_entity_poly.type
_entity_poly.pdbx_seq_one_letter_code
_entity_poly.pdbx_strand_id
1 'polypeptide(L)'
;MTCIKLLTLAQRYNPSQPLATPLCTVEPTIEFTTRLAKLLVRKTQRPIYVGNSISFASTGLGGTVDEEMDAFKKVVEVTLSQLKPVIEAA
;
A
#
# COMPACT_ATOMS: atom_id res chain seq x y z
N MET A 1 -4.01 17.88 -3.83
CA MET A 1 -4.85 17.10 -2.89
C MET A 1 -5.32 15.84 -3.59
N THR A 2 -4.48 14.81 -3.63
CA THR A 2 -4.81 13.50 -4.20
C THR A 2 -4.81 12.50 -3.05
N CYS A 3 -5.99 12.22 -2.49
CA CYS A 3 -6.14 11.24 -1.41
C CYS A 3 -6.70 9.96 -2.00
N ILE A 4 -5.86 8.97 -2.31
CA ILE A 4 -6.35 7.60 -2.49
C ILE A 4 -6.62 7.02 -1.12
N LYS A 5 -7.83 6.51 -0.93
CA LYS A 5 -8.33 5.86 0.27
C LYS A 5 -8.63 4.42 -0.16
N LEU A 6 -7.80 3.45 0.24
CA LEU A 6 -7.99 2.03 -0.11
C LEU A 6 -8.28 1.22 1.15
N LEU A 7 -9.36 0.45 1.15
CA LEU A 7 -9.63 -0.52 2.22
C LEU A 7 -9.22 -1.91 1.74
N THR A 8 -8.39 -2.58 2.53
CA THR A 8 -8.01 -3.97 2.28
C THR A 8 -8.36 -4.85 3.46
N LEU A 9 -9.06 -5.95 3.19
CA LEU A 9 -9.50 -6.91 4.20
C LEU A 9 -8.79 -8.25 3.99
N ALA A 10 -8.16 -8.76 5.05
CA ALA A 10 -7.71 -10.15 5.10
C ALA A 10 -8.95 -11.05 5.09
N GLN A 11 -9.11 -11.83 4.03
CA GLN A 11 -10.19 -12.79 3.92
C GLN A 11 -9.96 -13.94 4.92
N ARG A 12 -10.91 -14.14 5.85
CA ARG A 12 -10.84 -15.22 6.84
C ARG A 12 -10.77 -16.62 6.21
N TYR A 13 -11.33 -16.77 5.01
CA TYR A 13 -11.39 -18.04 4.28
C TYR A 13 -10.22 -18.26 3.32
N ASN A 14 -9.51 -17.20 2.91
CA ASN A 14 -8.36 -17.34 2.03
C ASN A 14 -7.34 -16.22 2.30
N PRO A 15 -6.38 -16.44 3.21
CA PRO A 15 -5.36 -15.44 3.56
C PRO A 15 -4.46 -15.06 2.36
N SER A 16 -4.49 -15.87 1.31
CA SER A 16 -3.73 -15.68 0.07
C SER A 16 -4.32 -14.60 -0.82
N GLN A 17 -5.63 -14.30 -0.73
CA GLN A 17 -6.32 -13.39 -1.63
C GLN A 17 -6.98 -12.21 -0.88
N PRO A 18 -6.20 -11.17 -0.51
CA PRO A 18 -6.74 -9.97 0.08
C PRO A 18 -7.62 -9.20 -0.93
N LEU A 19 -8.82 -8.83 -0.49
CA LEU A 19 -9.75 -7.99 -1.25
C LEU A 19 -9.40 -6.53 -1.00
N ALA A 20 -9.21 -5.78 -2.09
CA ALA A 20 -8.89 -4.36 -2.07
C ALA A 20 -10.04 -3.59 -2.72
N THR A 21 -10.68 -2.70 -1.97
CA THR A 21 -11.73 -1.82 -2.50
C THR A 21 -11.20 -0.38 -2.56
N PRO A 22 -11.04 0.18 -3.78
CA PRO A 22 -10.68 1.58 -3.92
C PRO A 22 -11.87 2.48 -3.57
N LEU A 23 -11.68 3.39 -2.60
CA LEU A 23 -12.67 4.40 -2.23
C LEU A 23 -12.45 5.70 -3.03
N CYS A 24 -11.24 5.95 -3.52
CA CYS A 24 -10.92 7.05 -4.44
C CYS A 24 -9.96 6.55 -5.52
N THR A 25 -10.32 6.73 -6.78
CA THR A 25 -9.57 6.25 -7.94
C THR A 25 -8.81 7.42 -8.58
N VAL A 26 -7.50 7.47 -8.35
CA VAL A 26 -6.58 8.32 -9.12
C VAL A 26 -5.70 7.37 -9.92
N GLU A 27 -5.94 7.28 -11.23
CA GLU A 27 -5.36 6.28 -12.14
C GLU A 27 -3.84 6.07 -12.00
N PRO A 28 -2.98 7.10 -11.94
CA PRO A 28 -1.53 6.88 -11.87
C PRO A 28 -1.03 6.30 -10.54
N THR A 29 -1.86 6.25 -9.50
CA THR A 29 -1.40 5.91 -8.13
C THR A 29 -2.19 4.75 -7.52
N ILE A 30 -3.21 4.24 -8.23
CA ILE A 30 -4.08 3.16 -7.78
C ILE A 30 -3.37 1.81 -7.73
N GLU A 31 -2.54 1.50 -8.72
CA GLU A 31 -1.82 0.22 -8.80
C GLU A 31 -0.78 0.10 -7.68
N PHE A 32 0.00 1.16 -7.48
CA PHE A 32 0.96 1.28 -6.39
C PHE A 32 0.29 1.05 -5.03
N THR A 33 -0.79 1.78 -4.77
CA THR A 33 -1.51 1.72 -3.49
C THR A 33 -2.15 0.34 -3.27
N THR A 34 -2.66 -0.27 -4.33
CA THR A 34 -3.25 -1.62 -4.27
C THR A 34 -2.19 -2.69 -3.97
N ARG A 35 -1.01 -2.61 -4.60
CA ARG A 35 0.12 -3.52 -4.34
C ARG A 35 0.59 -3.39 -2.90
N LEU A 36 0.72 -2.17 -2.40
CA LEU A 36 1.14 -1.88 -1.02
C LEU A 36 0.13 -2.45 -0.03
N ALA A 37 -1.15 -2.16 -0.22
CA ALA A 37 -2.22 -2.60 0.68
C ALA A 37 -2.33 -4.14 0.73
N LYS A 38 -2.28 -4.82 -0.43
CA LYS A 38 -2.28 -6.29 -0.50
C LYS A 38 -1.08 -6.91 0.22
N LEU A 39 0.10 -6.32 0.09
CA LEU A 39 1.32 -6.81 0.74
C LEU A 39 1.23 -6.67 2.27
N LEU A 40 0.78 -5.51 2.75
CA LEU A 40 0.63 -5.29 4.18
C LEU A 40 -0.41 -6.23 4.80
N VAL A 41 -1.58 -6.39 4.17
CA VAL A 41 -2.62 -7.29 4.70
C VAL A 41 -2.17 -8.74 4.76
N ARG A 42 -1.39 -9.21 3.78
CA ARG A 42 -0.80 -10.56 3.83
C ARG A 42 0.18 -10.72 4.99
N LYS A 43 0.94 -9.68 5.32
CA LYS A 43 1.94 -9.70 6.39
C LYS A 43 1.32 -9.56 7.78
N THR A 44 0.28 -8.74 7.92
CA THR A 44 -0.34 -8.45 9.22
C THR A 44 -1.55 -9.32 9.53
N GLN A 45 -2.16 -9.96 8.51
CA GLN A 45 -3.43 -10.69 8.61
C GLN A 45 -4.58 -9.87 9.24
N ARG A 46 -4.50 -8.54 9.14
CA ARG A 46 -5.47 -7.59 9.69
C ARG A 46 -6.04 -6.70 8.59
N PRO A 47 -7.26 -6.15 8.76
CA PRO A 47 -7.75 -5.13 7.85
C PRO A 47 -6.86 -3.89 7.90
N ILE A 48 -6.42 -3.42 6.74
CA ILE A 48 -5.56 -2.24 6.62
C ILE A 48 -6.24 -1.22 5.73
N TYR A 49 -6.19 0.02 6.21
CA TYR A 49 -6.60 1.18 5.49
C TYR A 49 -5.34 1.92 4.99
N VAL A 50 -5.21 2.10 3.67
CA VAL A 50 -4.04 2.75 3.07
C VAL A 50 -4.46 4.07 2.41
N GLY A 51 -3.78 5.13 2.83
CA GLY A 51 -3.85 6.46 2.22
C GLY A 51 -2.60 6.71 1.38
N ASN A 52 -2.75 7.07 0.10
CA ASN A 52 -1.60 7.50 -0.72
C ASN A 52 -1.85 8.89 -1.33
N SER A 53 -0.84 9.76 -1.19
CA SER A 53 -0.76 11.10 -1.76
C SER A 53 0.54 11.33 -2.56
N ILE A 54 1.35 10.29 -2.76
CA ILE A 54 2.58 10.33 -3.55
C ILE A 54 2.19 10.48 -5.02
N SER A 55 2.76 11.49 -5.68
CA SER A 55 2.63 11.69 -7.12
C SER A 55 3.95 11.38 -7.79
N PHE A 56 3.99 10.34 -8.62
CA PHE A 56 5.14 10.02 -9.48
C PHE A 56 5.15 10.84 -10.78
N ALA A 57 4.13 11.68 -11.01
CA ALA A 57 4.01 12.49 -12.22
C ALA A 57 5.08 13.60 -12.35
N SER A 58 5.88 13.85 -11.31
CA SER A 58 6.83 14.98 -11.27
C SER A 58 8.25 14.59 -10.85
N THR A 59 8.63 13.29 -10.86
CA THR A 59 10.03 12.91 -10.61
C THR A 59 10.87 13.21 -11.86
N GLY A 60 12.04 13.82 -11.68
CA GLY A 60 12.80 14.55 -12.72
C GLY A 60 13.31 13.74 -13.93
N LEU A 61 13.08 12.42 -13.96
CA LEU A 61 13.43 11.51 -15.06
C LEU A 61 12.22 10.79 -15.68
N GLY A 62 10.99 11.19 -15.35
CA GLY A 62 9.77 10.65 -15.95
C GLY A 62 9.19 9.42 -15.26
N GLY A 63 9.45 9.24 -13.96
CA GLY A 63 8.84 8.15 -13.18
C GLY A 63 9.16 6.77 -13.74
N THR A 64 10.44 6.49 -13.98
CA THR A 64 10.84 5.15 -14.42
C THR A 64 10.43 4.10 -13.39
N VAL A 65 10.06 2.92 -13.87
CA VAL A 65 9.54 1.81 -13.03
C VAL A 65 10.52 1.43 -11.91
N ASP A 66 11.83 1.60 -12.15
CA ASP A 66 12.88 1.33 -11.16
C ASP A 66 12.81 2.28 -9.96
N GLU A 67 12.59 3.59 -10.18
CA GLU A 67 12.41 4.56 -9.10
C GLU A 67 11.16 4.25 -8.26
N GLU A 68 10.06 3.89 -8.93
CA GLU A 68 8.82 3.48 -8.25
C GLU A 68 9.05 2.23 -7.38
N MET A 69 9.79 1.25 -7.89
CA MET A 69 10.07 -0.01 -7.19
C MET A 69 10.99 0.17 -5.99
N ASP A 70 12.01 1.02 -6.08
CA ASP A 70 12.89 1.30 -4.95
C ASP A 70 12.20 2.16 -3.88
N ALA A 71 11.40 3.16 -4.30
CA ALA A 71 10.53 3.87 -3.39
C ALA A 71 9.53 2.93 -2.70
N PHE A 72 8.92 2.00 -3.46
CA PHE A 72 8.00 0.99 -2.94
C PHE A 72 8.65 0.13 -1.86
N LYS A 73 9.84 -0.42 -2.12
CA LYS A 73 10.57 -1.24 -1.13
C LYS A 73 10.84 -0.47 0.15
N LYS A 74 11.32 0.78 0.03
CA LYS A 74 11.66 1.63 1.18
C LYS A 74 10.42 1.95 2.01
N VAL A 75 9.31 2.29 1.37
CA VAL A 75 8.03 2.56 2.07
C VAL A 75 7.54 1.30 2.77
N VAL A 76 7.60 0.13 2.12
CA VAL A 76 7.22 -1.15 2.74
C VAL A 76 8.08 -1.47 3.95
N GLU A 77 9.39 -1.29 3.86
CA GLU A 77 10.33 -1.53 4.96
C GLU A 77 10.01 -0.64 6.18
N VAL A 78 9.87 0.67 5.95
CA VAL A 78 9.54 1.62 7.01
C VAL A 78 8.17 1.30 7.61
N THR A 79 7.16 1.05 6.78
CA THR A 79 5.80 0.75 7.26
C THR A 79 5.76 -0.53 8.08
N LEU A 80 6.44 -1.60 7.64
CA LEU A 80 6.55 -2.84 8.42
C LEU A 80 7.31 -2.64 9.73
N SER A 81 8.39 -1.84 9.72
CA SER A 81 9.15 -1.55 10.95
C SER A 81 8.29 -0.82 12.00
N GLN A 82 7.43 0.10 11.57
CA GLN A 82 6.52 0.85 12.44
C GLN A 82 5.30 0.01 12.87
N LEU A 83 4.84 -0.91 12.04
CA LEU A 83 3.70 -1.78 12.35
C LEU A 83 4.05 -2.93 13.29
N LYS A 84 5.28 -3.46 13.27
CA LYS A 84 5.74 -4.53 14.19
C LYS A 84 5.40 -4.27 15.66
N PRO A 85 5.79 -3.14 16.28
CA PRO A 85 5.48 -2.89 17.69
C PRO A 85 3.98 -2.78 17.97
N VAL A 86 3.20 -2.28 17.00
CA VAL A 86 1.73 -2.13 17.15
C VAL A 86 1.02 -3.49 17.11
N ILE A 87 1.55 -4.45 16.33
CA ILE A 87 1.01 -5.80 16.24
C ILE A 87 1.40 -6.62 17.48
N GLU A 88 2.61 -6.46 18.00
CA GLU A 88 3.07 -7.17 19.22
C GLU A 88 2.42 -6.64 20.50
N ALA A 89 2.00 -5.36 20.51
CA ALA A 89 1.29 -4.76 21.63
C ALA A 89 -0.23 -5.09 21.67
N ALA A 90 -0.78 -5.79 20.68
CA ALA A 90 -2.23 -5.97 20.48
C ALA A 90 -2.67 -7.42 20.28
#